data_AF-I4W4B8-F1
#
_entry.id   AF-I4W4B8-F1
#
_cell.length_a   1.000
_cell.length_b   1.000
_cell.length_c   1.000
_cell.angle_alpha   90.00
_cell.angle_beta   90.00
_cell.angle_gamma   90.00
#
_symmetry.space_group_name_H-M   'P 1'
#
loop_
_entity.id
_entity.type
_entity.pdbx_description
1 polymer ?
#
loop_
_entity_poly.entity_id
_entity_poly.type
_entity_poly.pdbx_seq_one_letter_code
_entity_poly.pdbx_strand_id
1 'polypeptide(L)'
;MALGAWVSTTSSERTMKLFLRPTLGIALLLLVSSCVKPRPDQIYRGTYFYNFESSSFTPEGTNENWCLSGDLRKAELPARGPGGPWGSAYVVVRGELGPPGHYCNMGASKYVLTVHDVIEVRDKVARDL
;
A
#
# COMPACT_ATOMS: atom_id res chain seq x y z
N MET A 1 -26.11 -83.03 46.64
CA MET A 1 -27.32 -83.22 45.81
C MET A 1 -27.94 -81.83 45.61
N ALA A 2 -28.10 -81.37 44.38
CA ALA A 2 -29.40 -81.25 43.67
C ALA A 2 -30.22 -80.03 44.14
N LEU A 3 -30.82 -79.17 43.30
CA LEU A 3 -30.98 -79.15 41.83
C LEU A 3 -31.32 -77.72 41.34
N GLY A 4 -30.85 -77.32 40.14
CA GLY A 4 -31.41 -76.19 39.35
C GLY A 4 -31.17 -74.75 39.88
N ALA A 5 -31.48 -73.69 39.14
CA ALA A 5 -31.78 -73.60 37.69
C ALA A 5 -31.53 -72.18 37.12
N TRP A 6 -31.38 -72.12 35.79
CA TRP A 6 -31.78 -71.07 34.83
C TRP A 6 -32.75 -69.97 35.31
N VAL A 7 -32.81 -68.74 34.77
CA VAL A 7 -32.26 -68.05 33.55
C VAL A 7 -32.20 -66.52 33.89
N SER A 8 -31.53 -65.56 33.25
CA SER A 8 -31.13 -65.25 31.85
C SER A 8 -29.68 -64.66 31.82
N THR A 9 -29.09 -64.05 30.77
CA THR A 9 -29.54 -63.44 29.49
C THR A 9 -28.46 -63.59 28.40
N THR A 10 -28.80 -63.31 27.14
CA THR A 10 -27.92 -63.38 25.96
C THR A 10 -26.74 -62.40 25.98
N SER A 11 -25.61 -62.86 25.42
CA SER A 11 -24.37 -62.09 25.26
C SER A 11 -24.10 -61.75 23.80
N SER A 12 -23.41 -60.62 23.59
CA SER A 12 -22.64 -60.29 22.37
C SER A 12 -23.38 -60.23 21.02
N GLU A 13 -23.97 -59.08 20.72
CA GLU A 13 -23.92 -58.53 19.36
C GLU A 13 -22.92 -57.37 19.30
N ARG A 14 -21.89 -57.49 18.45
CA ARG A 14 -20.83 -56.48 18.32
C ARG A 14 -21.23 -55.39 17.33
N THR A 15 -22.01 -54.41 17.77
CA THR A 15 -22.25 -53.22 16.95
C THR A 15 -20.95 -52.41 16.81
N MET A 16 -20.31 -52.47 15.63
CA MET A 16 -19.19 -51.60 15.29
C MET A 16 -19.67 -50.14 15.21
N LYS A 17 -19.56 -49.42 16.32
CA LYS A 17 -19.78 -47.97 16.34
C LYS A 17 -18.58 -47.28 15.67
N LEU A 18 -18.72 -46.98 14.38
CA LEU A 18 -17.85 -46.01 13.70
C LEU A 18 -17.97 -44.67 14.43
N PHE A 19 -17.01 -44.37 15.30
CA PHE A 19 -16.92 -43.06 15.95
C PHE A 19 -16.38 -42.02 14.97
N LEU A 20 -17.25 -41.59 14.05
CA LEU A 20 -17.07 -40.35 13.29
C LEU A 20 -16.96 -39.20 14.31
N ARG A 21 -15.74 -38.73 14.57
CA ARG A 21 -15.48 -37.53 15.37
C ARG A 21 -15.20 -36.37 14.40
N PRO A 22 -16.04 -35.32 14.37
CA PRO A 22 -15.95 -34.29 13.34
C PRO A 22 -14.74 -33.39 13.56
N THR A 23 -13.82 -33.38 12.59
CA THR A 23 -12.76 -32.36 12.46
C THR A 23 -13.37 -31.07 11.90
N LEU A 24 -14.10 -30.33 12.74
CA LEU A 24 -14.82 -29.12 12.35
C LEU A 24 -14.62 -28.03 13.41
N GLY A 25 -14.00 -26.89 13.06
CA GLY A 25 -13.80 -25.80 14.03
C GLY A 25 -12.79 -24.69 13.72
N ILE A 26 -11.93 -24.78 12.69
CA ILE A 26 -10.93 -23.73 12.37
C ILE A 26 -10.95 -23.41 10.87
N ALA A 27 -12.00 -22.73 10.41
CA ALA A 27 -12.19 -22.43 8.97
C ALA A 27 -13.01 -21.16 8.65
N LEU A 28 -13.10 -20.18 9.56
CA LEU A 28 -13.91 -18.96 9.31
C LEU A 28 -13.45 -17.73 10.12
N LEU A 29 -12.29 -17.12 9.78
CA LEU A 29 -11.86 -15.86 10.41
C LEU A 29 -10.82 -15.00 9.63
N LEU A 30 -10.75 -15.12 8.29
CA LEU A 30 -9.79 -14.36 7.46
C LEU A 30 -10.43 -13.72 6.21
N LEU A 31 -11.52 -12.96 6.38
CA LEU A 31 -12.13 -12.15 5.31
C LEU A 31 -12.48 -10.71 5.75
N VAL A 32 -11.63 -10.10 6.58
CA VAL A 32 -11.57 -8.63 6.68
C VAL A 32 -10.82 -8.08 5.46
N SER A 33 -11.54 -8.00 4.33
CA SER A 33 -11.07 -7.26 3.15
C SER A 33 -11.03 -5.77 3.48
N SER A 34 -9.84 -5.26 3.78
CA SER A 34 -9.62 -3.85 4.05
C SER A 34 -9.79 -3.03 2.77
N CYS A 35 -11.02 -2.60 2.49
CA CYS A 35 -11.32 -1.59 1.48
C CYS A 35 -10.64 -0.26 1.86
N VAL A 36 -9.38 -0.10 1.42
CA VAL A 36 -8.75 1.21 1.24
C VAL A 36 -9.66 1.99 0.30
N LYS A 37 -10.42 2.94 0.88
CA LYS A 37 -11.07 3.96 0.08
C LYS A 37 -9.97 4.80 -0.57
N PRO A 38 -10.04 5.08 -1.89
CA PRO A 38 -9.23 6.13 -2.50
C PRO A 38 -9.34 7.39 -1.65
N ARG A 39 -8.21 8.07 -1.41
CA ARG A 39 -8.27 9.35 -0.69
C ARG A 39 -8.95 10.35 -1.64
N PRO A 40 -9.80 11.27 -1.13
CA PRO A 40 -10.34 12.31 -1.99
C PRO A 40 -9.19 13.10 -2.60
N ASP A 41 -9.30 13.35 -3.90
CA ASP A 41 -8.34 14.14 -4.66
C ASP A 41 -8.11 15.52 -4.01
N GLN A 42 -6.86 15.86 -3.76
CA GLN A 42 -6.46 16.95 -2.86
C GLN A 42 -5.42 17.86 -3.50
N ILE A 43 -5.46 19.15 -3.11
CA ILE A 43 -4.49 20.15 -3.55
C ILE A 43 -3.31 20.17 -2.59
N TYR A 44 -2.12 19.84 -3.11
CA TYR A 44 -0.85 19.92 -2.40
C TYR A 44 -0.01 21.06 -2.96
N ARG A 45 0.76 21.72 -2.08
CA ARG A 45 1.70 22.79 -2.42
C ARG A 45 3.08 22.45 -1.89
N GLY A 46 4.13 22.87 -2.59
CA GLY A 46 5.49 22.64 -2.14
C GLY A 46 6.53 22.79 -3.24
N THR A 47 7.77 22.45 -2.88
CA THR A 47 8.90 22.49 -3.80
C THR A 47 9.06 21.14 -4.49
N TYR A 48 8.96 21.12 -5.82
CA TYR A 48 9.38 20.00 -6.66
C TYR A 48 10.85 20.17 -7.03
N PHE A 49 11.65 19.11 -6.85
CA PHE A 49 13.03 19.00 -7.28
C PHE A 49 13.15 17.88 -8.31
N TYR A 50 13.99 18.07 -9.34
CA TYR A 50 14.23 17.08 -10.38
C TYR A 50 15.68 17.17 -10.90
N ASN A 51 16.25 16.01 -11.20
CA ASN A 51 17.48 15.84 -11.99
C ASN A 51 17.35 14.60 -12.89
N PHE A 52 18.44 14.17 -13.55
CA PHE A 52 18.42 13.01 -14.46
C PHE A 52 18.23 11.65 -13.79
N GLU A 53 18.49 11.54 -12.48
CA GLU A 53 18.46 10.29 -11.71
C GLU A 53 17.17 10.16 -10.86
N SER A 54 16.62 11.28 -10.44
CA SER A 54 15.66 11.36 -9.34
C SER A 54 14.74 12.58 -9.46
N SER A 55 13.56 12.47 -8.85
CA SER A 55 12.76 13.63 -8.51
C SER A 55 12.16 13.46 -7.12
N SER A 56 11.76 14.57 -6.50
CA SER A 56 11.22 14.57 -5.15
C SER A 56 10.38 15.82 -4.88
N PHE A 57 9.48 15.74 -3.91
CA PHE A 57 8.59 16.83 -3.53
C PHE A 57 8.57 17.02 -2.02
N THR A 58 8.86 18.24 -1.57
CA THR A 58 8.76 18.67 -0.18
C THR A 58 7.48 19.50 0.00
N PRO A 59 6.46 18.97 0.70
CA PRO A 59 5.23 19.70 0.97
C PRO A 59 5.47 20.92 1.85
N GLU A 60 4.77 22.01 1.52
CA GLU A 60 4.77 23.28 2.24
C GLU A 60 4.45 23.08 3.74
N GLY A 61 5.29 23.66 4.62
CA GLY A 61 5.16 23.50 6.07
C GLY A 61 5.66 22.16 6.65
N THR A 62 6.28 21.29 5.83
CA THR A 62 6.81 20.00 6.28
C THR A 62 8.31 19.84 5.95
N ASN A 63 8.95 18.90 6.64
CA ASN A 63 10.29 18.39 6.29
C ASN A 63 10.21 16.98 5.67
N GLU A 64 9.04 16.58 5.14
CA GLU A 64 8.91 15.28 4.46
C GLU A 64 9.39 15.35 3.00
N ASN A 65 9.68 14.18 2.43
CA ASN A 65 10.00 14.04 1.01
C ASN A 65 9.16 12.92 0.39
N TRP A 66 8.43 13.25 -0.67
CA TRP A 66 7.48 12.38 -1.36
C TRP A 66 7.90 12.15 -2.82
N CYS A 67 7.56 11.00 -3.39
CA CYS A 67 7.54 10.84 -4.84
C CYS A 67 6.37 11.62 -5.45
N LEU A 68 6.54 12.15 -6.65
CA LEU A 68 5.42 12.48 -7.52
C LEU A 68 5.32 11.46 -8.67
N SER A 69 4.10 11.16 -9.10
CA SER A 69 3.82 10.29 -10.25
C SER A 69 2.78 10.95 -11.15
N GLY A 70 3.16 11.38 -12.35
CA GLY A 70 2.31 12.14 -13.28
C GLY A 70 3.12 12.99 -14.27
N ASP A 71 2.44 13.80 -15.08
CA ASP A 71 3.11 14.71 -16.03
C ASP A 71 3.52 16.03 -15.36
N LEU A 72 4.82 16.18 -15.10
CA LEU A 72 5.42 17.37 -14.49
C LEU A 72 6.30 18.19 -15.44
N ARG A 73 6.25 17.93 -16.76
CA ARG A 73 7.01 18.69 -17.76
C ARG A 73 6.71 20.20 -17.75
N LYS A 74 5.53 20.59 -17.24
CA LYS A 74 5.16 21.99 -16.96
C LYS A 74 6.03 22.63 -15.88
N ALA A 75 6.49 21.88 -14.88
CA ALA A 75 7.36 22.34 -13.79
C ALA A 75 8.84 22.43 -14.21
N GLU A 76 9.27 21.54 -15.10
CA GLU A 76 10.66 21.41 -15.54
C GLU A 76 11.17 22.59 -16.39
N LEU A 77 12.49 22.69 -16.50
CA LEU A 77 13.21 23.60 -17.39
C LEU A 77 13.94 22.78 -18.47
N PRO A 78 14.16 23.31 -19.68
CA PRO A 78 14.95 22.64 -20.72
C PRO A 78 16.36 22.26 -20.21
N ALA A 79 16.84 21.11 -20.66
CA ALA A 79 18.21 20.66 -20.39
C ALA A 79 19.24 21.67 -20.91
N ARG A 80 20.25 21.98 -20.09
CA ARG A 80 21.35 22.91 -20.43
C ARG A 80 22.62 22.21 -20.91
N GLY A 81 22.69 20.89 -20.81
CA GLY A 81 23.88 20.09 -21.13
C GLY A 81 23.58 18.58 -21.10
N PRO A 82 24.63 17.73 -21.18
CA PRO A 82 24.46 16.28 -21.28
C PRO A 82 23.85 15.62 -20.03
N GLY A 83 23.92 16.27 -18.86
CA GLY A 83 23.29 15.83 -17.61
C GLY A 83 21.78 16.06 -17.53
N GLY A 84 21.10 16.33 -18.65
CA GLY A 84 19.64 16.45 -18.72
C GLY A 84 19.06 17.72 -18.09
N PRO A 85 17.75 17.75 -17.81
CA PRO A 85 17.10 18.83 -17.08
C PRO A 85 17.34 18.67 -15.57
N TRP A 86 17.91 19.69 -14.93
CA TRP A 86 18.07 19.76 -13.47
C TRP A 86 17.54 21.10 -12.96
N GLY A 87 16.64 21.06 -11.98
CA GLY A 87 16.18 22.26 -11.30
C GLY A 87 15.26 21.99 -10.12
N SER A 88 14.61 23.06 -9.68
CA SER A 88 13.53 23.04 -8.71
C SER A 88 12.48 24.10 -9.06
N ALA A 89 11.21 23.85 -8.75
CA ALA A 89 10.11 24.78 -8.94
C ALA A 89 9.13 24.70 -7.76
N TYR A 90 8.45 25.81 -7.45
CA TYR A 90 7.27 25.75 -6.60
C TYR A 90 6.09 25.27 -7.44
N VAL A 91 5.38 24.26 -6.96
CA VAL A 91 4.23 23.67 -7.67
C VAL A 91 3.01 23.59 -6.76
N VAL A 92 1.84 23.85 -7.36
CA VAL A 92 0.54 23.51 -6.80
C VAL A 92 -0.04 22.41 -7.68
N VAL A 93 -0.26 21.24 -7.09
CA VAL A 93 -0.74 20.04 -7.78
C VAL A 93 -2.00 19.52 -7.12
N ARG A 94 -2.88 18.95 -7.94
CA ARG A 94 -4.04 18.15 -7.51
C ARG A 94 -3.69 16.69 -7.70
N GLY A 95 -3.94 15.85 -6.70
CA GLY A 95 -3.65 14.43 -6.78
C GLY A 95 -4.10 13.60 -5.58
N GLU A 96 -3.91 12.28 -5.69
CA GLU A 96 -4.12 11.33 -4.60
C GLU A 96 -2.79 10.96 -3.90
N LEU A 97 -2.71 11.23 -2.59
CA LEU A 97 -1.57 10.81 -1.75
C LEU A 97 -1.78 9.36 -1.26
N GLY A 98 -0.84 8.47 -1.57
CA GLY A 98 -0.88 7.06 -1.22
C GLY A 98 -0.65 6.72 0.27
N PRO A 99 -0.63 5.42 0.61
CA PRO A 99 -0.24 4.94 1.95
C PRO A 99 1.26 5.21 2.23
N PRO A 100 1.69 5.19 3.50
CA PRO A 100 3.10 5.28 3.85
C PRO A 100 3.86 4.00 3.47
N GLY A 101 5.12 4.13 3.08
CA GLY A 101 6.00 3.03 2.68
C GLY A 101 7.40 3.51 2.33
N HIS A 102 8.04 2.82 1.39
CA HIS A 102 9.39 3.12 0.89
C HIS A 102 9.36 3.22 -0.64
N TYR A 103 9.50 4.42 -1.18
CA TYR A 103 9.28 4.71 -2.60
C TYR A 103 10.36 5.66 -3.16
N CYS A 104 10.71 5.50 -4.44
CA CYS A 104 11.74 6.26 -5.18
C CYS A 104 13.12 6.33 -4.50
N ASN A 105 14.15 6.77 -5.22
CA ASN A 105 15.46 7.13 -4.65
C ASN A 105 16.00 6.07 -3.64
N MET A 106 15.95 4.79 -4.02
CA MET A 106 16.30 3.61 -3.21
C MET A 106 15.47 3.39 -1.91
N GLY A 107 14.22 3.88 -1.88
CA GLY A 107 13.27 3.72 -0.78
C GLY A 107 13.17 4.93 0.17
N ALA A 108 13.74 6.08 -0.21
CA ALA A 108 13.89 7.25 0.65
C ALA A 108 12.60 8.10 0.81
N SER A 109 11.67 8.07 -0.15
CA SER A 109 10.41 8.84 -0.04
C SER A 109 9.33 8.02 0.69
N LYS A 110 8.70 8.64 1.68
CA LYS A 110 7.72 8.00 2.57
C LYS A 110 6.36 7.74 1.90
N TYR A 111 6.02 8.52 0.88
CA TYR A 111 4.74 8.46 0.16
C TYR A 111 4.94 8.66 -1.34
N VAL A 112 3.94 8.22 -2.13
CA VAL A 112 3.74 8.64 -3.53
C VAL A 112 2.50 9.53 -3.60
N LEU A 113 2.62 10.68 -4.26
CA LEU A 113 1.50 11.52 -4.67
C LEU A 113 1.29 11.35 -6.18
N THR A 114 0.17 10.76 -6.56
CA THR A 114 -0.24 10.63 -7.96
C THR A 114 -0.86 11.94 -8.41
N VAL A 115 -0.18 12.67 -9.29
CA VAL A 115 -0.60 13.99 -9.78
C VAL A 115 -1.57 13.83 -10.94
N HIS A 116 -2.75 14.43 -10.81
CA HIS A 116 -3.79 14.46 -11.84
C HIS A 116 -3.78 15.78 -12.62
N ASP A 117 -3.73 16.92 -11.92
CA ASP A 117 -3.55 18.25 -12.53
C ASP A 117 -2.35 18.99 -11.91
N VAL A 118 -1.58 19.68 -12.75
CA VAL A 118 -0.67 20.75 -12.30
C VAL A 118 -1.41 22.08 -12.44
N ILE A 119 -1.76 22.68 -11.30
CA ILE A 119 -2.57 23.91 -11.19
C ILE A 119 -1.70 25.16 -11.35
N GLU A 120 -0.58 25.21 -10.63
CA GLU A 120 0.35 26.34 -10.63
C GLU A 120 1.79 25.85 -10.71
N VAL A 121 2.62 26.60 -11.42
CA VAL A 121 4.08 26.46 -11.45
C VAL A 121 4.68 27.86 -11.40
N ARG A 122 5.58 28.11 -10.46
CA ARG A 122 6.38 29.33 -10.39
C ARG A 122 7.76 29.05 -9.80
N ASP A 123 8.56 30.10 -9.64
CA ASP A 123 9.85 30.06 -8.95
C ASP A 123 10.81 28.98 -9.49
N LYS A 124 10.82 28.80 -10.82
CA LYS A 124 11.68 27.84 -11.52
C LYS A 124 13.14 28.26 -11.43
N VAL A 125 13.96 27.45 -10.79
CA VAL A 125 15.41 27.63 -10.64
C VAL A 125 16.12 26.44 -11.26
N ALA A 126 16.91 26.69 -12.31
CA ALA A 126 17.86 25.70 -12.82
C ALA A 126 18.95 25.46 -11.77
N ARG A 127 19.47 24.23 -11.70
CA ARG A 127 20.73 23.96 -11.01
C ARG A 127 21.79 23.70 -12.06
N ASP A 128 22.91 24.39 -11.92
CA ASP A 128 24.09 24.15 -12.75
C ASP A 128 24.91 23.00 -12.12
N LEU A 129 25.69 22.30 -12.96
CA LEU A 129 26.46 21.09 -12.66
C LEU A 129 27.94 21.42 -12.35
#